data_AF-A0A0E0L0Y8-F1
#
_entry.id   AF-A0A0E0L0Y8-F1
#
_cell.length_a   1.000
_cell.length_b   1.000
_cell.length_c   1.000
_cell.angle_alpha   90.00
_cell.angle_beta   90.00
_cell.angle_gamma   90.00
#
_symmetry.space_group_name_H-M   'P 1'
#
loop_
_entity.id
_entity.type
_entity.pdbx_description
1 polymer ?
#
loop_
_entity_poly.entity_id
_entity_poly.type
_entity_poly.pdbx_seq_one_letter_code
_entity_poly.pdbx_strand_id
1 'polypeptide(L)'
;MGFKPSSMGPIEEKMQRGMVGRLIEDDTASPPIGRAAKDEVTESCPVGIAVTDDVTESSPIGRAAKDEVTESGPTAEAYQLAEIHPWSHHRDGTIYKNMNFWKSDQCIDVTNRDETQLEPMRFTVATNDCYIDAQDCLGHLTCDMLQIFSLNLAKTTIKSGPIQLYGYIAARDDVDFMLNYVFNRSRDDPIIVQQGSFIEVTGPKRGIQMNCSVLFEFDMRIRNEKKGEDDLQLIDGITELNEMFFPCKQSILRINGDCGAIDMSLGIVYNGVEATVEVAISELVSAFDLSLSCDLCMLEERGKFQLFCGTIGEPCGLRRFVIAVTLNTVMHLKFKVDKKGSNVVEHLCSFEAKQHACASHQIKCELANISVKVTWSTL
;
A
#
# COMPACT_ATOMS: atom_id res chain seq x y z
N MET A 1 51.47 0.58 49.69
CA MET A 1 52.49 1.27 48.87
C MET A 1 51.87 1.50 47.50
N GLY A 2 51.66 2.67 46.94
CA GLY A 2 51.94 4.04 47.34
C GLY A 2 51.44 4.91 46.17
N PHE A 3 50.59 5.88 46.48
CA PHE A 3 50.10 6.93 45.60
C PHE A 3 51.26 7.78 45.03
N LYS A 4 51.12 8.28 43.78
CA LYS A 4 51.13 9.72 43.50
C LYS A 4 50.77 10.08 42.03
N PRO A 5 49.87 11.05 41.83
CA PRO A 5 49.66 11.81 40.59
C PRO A 5 50.24 13.24 40.67
N SER A 6 50.47 13.90 39.53
CA SER A 6 50.59 15.36 39.31
C SER A 6 51.05 15.59 37.86
N SER A 7 50.63 16.59 37.07
CA SER A 7 50.33 17.98 37.42
C SER A 7 49.46 18.67 36.36
N MET A 8 48.52 19.49 36.85
CA MET A 8 47.87 20.61 36.15
C MET A 8 48.82 21.81 36.00
N GLY A 9 48.51 22.68 35.04
CA GLY A 9 48.66 24.13 35.16
C GLY A 9 48.48 24.87 33.82
N PRO A 10 48.07 26.16 33.78
CA PRO A 10 47.32 26.93 34.78
C PRO A 10 46.03 27.60 34.25
N ILE A 11 45.27 28.13 35.21
CA ILE A 11 44.11 29.03 35.10
C ILE A 11 44.62 30.48 35.26
N GLU A 12 44.15 31.40 34.43
CA GLU A 12 43.91 32.84 34.72
C GLU A 12 42.65 33.21 33.92
N GLU A 13 41.45 33.31 34.51
CA GLU A 13 40.86 34.36 35.36
C GLU A 13 40.82 35.79 34.78
N LYS A 14 39.57 36.29 34.71
CA LYS A 14 39.11 37.68 34.94
C LYS A 14 39.22 38.70 33.79
N MET A 15 38.28 39.62 33.59
CA MET A 15 36.92 39.87 34.08
C MET A 15 36.49 41.18 33.39
N GLN A 16 35.18 41.32 33.09
CA GLN A 16 34.35 42.55 33.21
C GLN A 16 34.78 43.83 32.46
N ARG A 17 33.88 44.60 31.84
CA ARG A 17 32.55 45.12 32.24
C ARG A 17 31.73 45.33 30.96
N GLY A 18 30.41 45.10 30.90
CA GLY A 18 29.35 45.73 31.70
C GLY A 18 29.02 47.10 31.10
N MET A 19 27.78 47.57 30.93
CA MET A 19 26.48 47.15 31.46
C MET A 19 25.42 48.14 30.92
N VAL A 20 24.14 47.81 31.15
CA VAL A 20 22.95 48.69 31.26
C VAL A 20 22.21 48.98 29.94
N GLY A 21 20.90 48.72 29.78
CA GLY A 21 19.85 48.20 30.66
C GLY A 21 18.50 48.86 30.36
N ARG A 22 17.38 48.12 30.45
CA ARG A 22 16.17 48.51 31.21
C ARG A 22 15.04 47.46 31.08
N LEU A 23 14.49 47.18 32.26
CA LEU A 23 13.25 46.47 32.58
C LEU A 23 12.03 47.34 32.29
N ILE A 24 10.89 46.71 31.97
CA ILE A 24 9.55 47.08 32.46
C ILE A 24 8.77 45.77 32.69
N GLU A 25 8.30 45.58 33.94
CA GLU A 25 7.26 44.64 34.36
C GLU A 25 5.88 45.27 34.12
N ASP A 26 4.84 44.48 33.85
CA ASP A 26 3.56 44.67 34.55
C ASP A 26 2.67 43.43 34.51
N ASP A 27 2.08 43.16 35.66
CA ASP A 27 1.13 42.13 36.02
C ASP A 27 -0.22 42.24 35.29
N THR A 28 -0.97 41.14 35.14
CA THR A 28 -2.29 40.95 35.79
C THR A 28 -3.03 39.66 35.36
N ALA A 29 -3.17 38.76 36.34
CA ALA A 29 -4.38 38.04 36.75
C ALA A 29 -5.34 37.38 35.71
N SER A 30 -5.41 36.04 35.77
CA SER A 30 -6.69 35.29 35.59
C SER A 30 -7.58 35.46 36.83
N PRO A 31 -8.93 35.34 36.74
CA PRO A 31 -9.62 34.12 37.22
C PRO A 31 -11.02 33.88 36.53
N PRO A 32 -12.05 33.20 37.09
CA PRO A 32 -12.36 31.78 36.81
C PRO A 32 -13.84 31.47 36.43
N ILE A 33 -14.11 30.17 36.30
CA ILE A 33 -15.37 29.38 36.17
C ILE A 33 -16.68 29.99 36.73
N GLY A 34 -17.80 29.88 35.98
CA GLY A 34 -19.12 29.57 36.58
C GLY A 34 -20.42 30.15 35.96
N ARG A 35 -21.30 29.22 35.54
CA ARG A 35 -22.80 29.22 35.57
C ARG A 35 -23.66 29.79 34.42
N ALA A 36 -24.61 28.91 34.05
CA ALA A 36 -25.82 28.99 33.25
C ALA A 36 -26.77 30.19 33.48
N ALA A 37 -27.51 30.61 32.44
CA ALA A 37 -28.97 30.41 32.28
C ALA A 37 -29.59 31.18 31.08
N LYS A 38 -30.44 30.46 30.32
CA LYS A 38 -31.75 30.79 29.73
C LYS A 38 -31.93 31.85 28.62
N ASP A 39 -32.49 31.33 27.51
CA ASP A 39 -33.68 31.72 26.74
C ASP A 39 -33.99 33.20 26.47
N GLU A 40 -34.09 33.56 25.18
CA GLU A 40 -35.34 34.14 24.67
C GLU A 40 -35.48 34.01 23.14
N VAL A 41 -36.66 33.53 22.76
CA VAL A 41 -37.21 33.39 21.41
C VAL A 41 -37.81 34.72 20.96
N THR A 42 -37.66 35.09 19.68
CA THR A 42 -38.66 35.92 18.99
C THR A 42 -38.88 35.40 17.57
N GLU A 43 -40.08 34.84 17.35
CA GLU A 43 -40.71 34.64 16.05
C GLU A 43 -41.26 35.97 15.52
N SER A 44 -41.33 36.11 14.19
CA SER A 44 -42.54 36.60 13.52
C SER A 44 -42.56 36.24 12.02
N CYS A 45 -43.46 35.31 11.68
CA CYS A 45 -44.09 35.02 10.37
C CYS A 45 -45.14 36.14 9.99
N PRO A 46 -46.09 36.03 9.02
CA PRO A 46 -46.40 35.02 7.97
C PRO A 46 -46.89 35.62 6.60
N VAL A 47 -47.41 34.73 5.71
CA VAL A 47 -48.64 34.80 4.84
C VAL A 47 -48.32 34.44 3.37
N GLY A 48 -49.00 33.53 2.65
CA GLY A 48 -50.13 32.63 2.93
C GLY A 48 -50.65 31.94 1.64
N ILE A 49 -50.95 30.63 1.76
CA ILE A 49 -52.11 29.86 1.28
C ILE A 49 -52.59 29.97 -0.20
N ALA A 50 -52.63 28.85 -0.94
CA ALA A 50 -53.88 28.12 -1.30
C ALA A 50 -53.65 26.97 -2.30
N VAL A 51 -54.31 25.84 -2.04
CA VAL A 51 -54.49 24.68 -2.93
C VAL A 51 -55.93 24.74 -3.47
N THR A 52 -56.15 24.40 -4.75
CA THR A 52 -57.39 23.76 -5.23
C THR A 52 -57.11 22.93 -6.49
N ASP A 53 -57.64 21.69 -6.50
CA ASP A 53 -57.71 20.76 -7.62
C ASP A 53 -58.70 21.20 -8.70
N ASP A 54 -58.45 20.85 -9.97
CA ASP A 54 -59.53 20.40 -10.87
C ASP A 54 -59.01 19.59 -12.08
N VAL A 55 -59.83 18.65 -12.53
CA VAL A 55 -59.58 17.58 -13.53
C VAL A 55 -59.99 18.03 -14.94
N THR A 56 -59.27 17.63 -16.00
CA THR A 56 -59.86 17.23 -17.31
C THR A 56 -58.85 16.57 -18.25
N GLU A 57 -59.32 15.52 -18.93
CA GLU A 57 -58.62 14.60 -19.83
C GLU A 57 -58.13 15.23 -21.15
N SER A 58 -56.99 14.75 -21.67
CA SER A 58 -56.85 14.24 -23.06
C SER A 58 -55.48 13.59 -23.29
N SER A 59 -55.48 12.34 -23.75
CA SER A 59 -54.33 11.50 -24.19
C SER A 59 -54.14 11.59 -25.73
N PRO A 60 -53.20 10.86 -26.38
CA PRO A 60 -51.79 10.54 -26.09
C PRO A 60 -50.87 10.69 -27.33
N ILE A 61 -49.54 10.77 -27.18
CA ILE A 61 -48.58 10.28 -28.19
C ILE A 61 -47.41 9.59 -27.48
N GLY A 62 -47.18 8.33 -27.86
CA GLY A 62 -46.48 7.30 -27.10
C GLY A 62 -44.98 7.50 -26.85
N ARG A 63 -44.53 7.01 -25.70
CA ARG A 63 -43.15 6.61 -25.45
C ARG A 63 -43.09 5.09 -25.47
N ALA A 64 -42.23 4.57 -26.34
CA ALA A 64 -41.87 3.17 -26.38
C ALA A 64 -41.16 2.78 -25.07
N ALA A 65 -41.59 1.65 -24.49
CA ALA A 65 -40.93 0.98 -23.40
C ALA A 65 -39.49 0.63 -23.80
N LYS A 66 -38.52 0.94 -22.94
CA LYS A 66 -37.23 0.24 -22.93
C LYS A 66 -37.39 -0.88 -21.92
N ASP A 67 -37.38 -2.11 -22.40
CA ASP A 67 -37.30 -3.31 -21.58
C ASP A 67 -36.01 -3.27 -20.76
N GLU A 68 -36.15 -3.15 -19.44
CA GLU A 68 -35.10 -3.53 -18.49
C GLU A 68 -35.07 -5.07 -18.44
N VAL A 69 -34.12 -5.66 -19.17
CA VAL A 69 -33.69 -7.03 -18.89
C VAL A 69 -32.77 -6.95 -17.68
N THR A 70 -33.32 -7.25 -16.51
CA THR A 70 -32.56 -7.56 -15.30
C THR A 70 -31.93 -8.94 -15.47
N GLU A 71 -30.72 -8.96 -16.01
CA GLU A 71 -29.90 -10.17 -16.04
C GLU A 71 -29.25 -10.34 -14.65
N SER A 72 -29.89 -11.14 -13.80
CA SER A 72 -29.34 -11.58 -12.52
C SER A 72 -28.22 -12.59 -12.73
N GLY A 73 -27.02 -12.08 -12.99
CA GLY A 73 -25.77 -12.84 -12.92
C GLY A 73 -25.30 -13.05 -11.47
N PRO A 74 -24.36 -13.99 -11.22
CA PRO A 74 -23.84 -14.25 -9.87
C PRO A 74 -23.23 -12.96 -9.31
N THR A 75 -23.47 -12.68 -8.02
CA THR A 75 -23.04 -11.48 -7.30
C THR A 75 -21.69 -10.96 -7.78
N ALA A 76 -21.71 -9.92 -8.62
CA ALA A 76 -20.50 -9.25 -9.04
C ALA A 76 -19.83 -8.69 -7.79
N GLU A 77 -18.59 -9.09 -7.54
CA GLU A 77 -17.78 -8.51 -6.47
C GLU A 77 -17.79 -6.99 -6.65
N ALA A 78 -18.27 -6.26 -5.64
CA ALA A 78 -18.33 -4.81 -5.70
C ALA A 78 -16.90 -4.27 -5.72
N TYR A 79 -16.52 -3.63 -6.83
CA TYR A 79 -15.23 -2.95 -6.99
C TYR A 79 -15.43 -1.44 -6.92
N GLN A 80 -14.42 -0.73 -6.41
CA GLN A 80 -14.32 0.73 -6.49
C GLN A 80 -13.62 1.12 -7.78
N LEU A 81 -14.02 2.24 -8.37
CA LEU A 81 -13.37 2.74 -9.59
C LEU A 81 -12.29 3.75 -9.23
N ALA A 82 -11.07 3.54 -9.74
CA ALA A 82 -9.99 4.49 -9.60
C ALA A 82 -10.25 5.73 -10.46
N GLU A 83 -10.10 6.91 -9.87
CA GLU A 83 -10.11 8.16 -10.62
C GLU A 83 -8.69 8.47 -11.09
N ILE A 84 -8.49 8.49 -12.41
CA ILE A 84 -7.20 8.85 -13.01
C ILE A 84 -7.14 10.37 -13.15
N HIS A 85 -6.11 10.96 -12.58
CA HIS A 85 -5.94 12.40 -12.60
C HIS A 85 -5.75 12.90 -14.06
N PRO A 86 -6.54 13.88 -14.55
CA PRO A 86 -6.53 14.27 -15.96
C PRO A 86 -5.15 14.73 -16.47
N TRP A 87 -4.34 15.32 -15.60
CA TRP A 87 -3.02 15.84 -15.94
C TRP A 87 -1.88 14.83 -15.74
N SER A 88 -2.16 13.55 -15.58
CA SER A 88 -1.16 12.53 -15.19
C SER A 88 -0.66 11.63 -16.31
N HIS A 89 -1.16 11.78 -17.53
CA HIS A 89 -0.79 10.93 -18.65
C HIS A 89 0.70 11.06 -19.02
N HIS A 90 1.40 9.93 -19.13
CA HIS A 90 2.81 9.89 -19.49
C HIS A 90 3.00 10.00 -21.00
N ARG A 91 2.12 9.37 -21.79
CA ARG A 91 2.29 9.22 -23.25
C ARG A 91 2.24 10.54 -24.02
N ASP A 92 1.36 11.45 -23.63
CA ASP A 92 1.23 12.78 -24.23
C ASP A 92 2.11 13.84 -23.52
N GLY A 93 2.85 13.41 -22.49
CA GLY A 93 3.71 14.21 -21.64
C GLY A 93 2.96 15.22 -20.75
N THR A 94 1.64 15.09 -20.58
CA THR A 94 0.84 16.02 -19.79
C THR A 94 1.26 16.04 -18.32
N ILE A 95 1.70 14.89 -17.78
CA ILE A 95 2.30 14.81 -16.45
C ILE A 95 3.47 15.78 -16.27
N TYR A 96 4.33 15.91 -17.27
CA TYR A 96 5.51 16.79 -17.25
C TYR A 96 5.19 18.24 -17.60
N LYS A 97 4.05 18.53 -18.21
CA LYS A 97 3.62 19.91 -18.48
C LYS A 97 3.04 20.57 -17.22
N ASN A 98 2.57 19.79 -16.26
CA ASN A 98 1.93 20.25 -15.03
C ASN A 98 2.81 20.04 -13.78
N MET A 99 4.14 20.13 -13.92
CA MET A 99 5.08 19.89 -12.81
C MET A 99 4.81 20.71 -11.56
N ASN A 100 4.35 21.95 -11.71
CA ASN A 100 4.08 22.81 -10.56
C ASN A 100 2.98 22.21 -9.67
N PHE A 101 1.88 21.73 -10.26
CA PHE A 101 0.79 21.07 -9.53
C PHE A 101 1.31 19.88 -8.73
N TRP A 102 2.09 18.99 -9.37
CA TRP A 102 2.64 17.81 -8.69
C TRP A 102 3.56 18.17 -7.52
N LYS A 103 4.35 19.25 -7.67
CA LYS A 103 5.26 19.71 -6.62
C LYS A 103 4.54 20.45 -5.50
N SER A 104 3.58 21.32 -5.80
CA SER A 104 2.90 22.15 -4.78
C SER A 104 1.79 21.44 -4.06
N ASP A 105 0.96 20.69 -4.79
CA ASP A 105 -0.27 20.12 -4.25
C ASP A 105 -0.08 18.68 -3.80
N GLN A 106 0.84 17.96 -4.44
CA GLN A 106 1.08 16.53 -4.19
C GLN A 106 2.47 16.23 -3.61
N CYS A 107 3.31 17.26 -3.42
CA CYS A 107 4.66 17.15 -2.86
C CYS A 107 5.59 16.16 -3.60
N ILE A 108 5.31 15.80 -4.85
CA ILE A 108 6.10 14.85 -5.64
C ILE A 108 6.84 15.54 -6.79
N ASP A 109 8.04 15.04 -7.11
CA ASP A 109 8.72 15.39 -8.36
C ASP A 109 8.52 14.28 -9.39
N VAL A 110 7.53 14.44 -10.27
CA VAL A 110 7.22 13.49 -11.36
C VAL A 110 8.37 13.32 -12.37
N THR A 111 9.32 14.26 -12.41
CA THR A 111 10.53 14.14 -13.27
C THR A 111 11.59 13.25 -12.66
N ASN A 112 11.56 13.08 -11.33
CA ASN A 112 12.42 12.13 -10.66
C ASN A 112 11.82 10.72 -10.83
N ARG A 113 12.58 9.89 -11.54
CA ARG A 113 12.20 8.52 -11.91
C ARG A 113 12.99 7.47 -11.12
N ASP A 114 13.76 7.89 -10.12
CA ASP A 114 14.49 6.95 -9.29
C ASP A 114 13.51 6.13 -8.42
N GLU A 115 13.85 4.87 -8.21
CA GLU A 115 13.17 4.03 -7.23
C GLU A 115 13.48 4.53 -5.80
N THR A 116 12.64 4.20 -4.84
CA THR A 116 12.94 4.40 -3.42
C THR A 116 14.32 3.84 -3.07
N GLN A 117 15.14 4.70 -2.47
CA GLN A 117 16.48 4.34 -2.00
C GLN A 117 16.44 3.73 -0.59
N LEU A 118 15.26 3.70 0.01
CA LEU A 118 15.03 3.09 1.32
C LEU A 118 14.89 1.58 1.14
N GLU A 119 15.69 0.86 1.90
CA GLU A 119 15.61 -0.59 1.98
C GLU A 119 14.47 -1.02 2.93
N PRO A 120 13.95 -2.25 2.80
CA PRO A 120 13.11 -2.85 3.83
C PRO A 120 13.95 -3.12 5.09
N MET A 121 13.32 -3.55 6.19
CA MET A 121 14.02 -3.90 7.44
C MET A 121 14.78 -2.73 8.12
N ARG A 122 14.45 -1.47 7.79
CA ARG A 122 15.18 -0.27 8.26
C ARG A 122 15.36 -0.21 9.77
N PHE A 123 14.27 -0.48 10.49
CA PHE A 123 14.24 -0.45 11.95
C PHE A 123 14.06 -1.86 12.52
N THR A 124 14.79 -2.86 12.00
CA THR A 124 14.75 -4.22 12.55
C THR A 124 15.60 -4.38 13.82
N VAL A 125 16.71 -3.65 13.93
CA VAL A 125 17.58 -3.75 15.09
C VAL A 125 17.26 -2.59 16.03
N ALA A 126 17.01 -2.90 17.30
CA ALA A 126 16.85 -1.87 18.31
C ALA A 126 18.13 -1.04 18.41
N THR A 127 18.01 0.27 18.25
CA THR A 127 19.12 1.24 18.34
C THR A 127 19.08 1.98 19.67
N ASN A 128 20.04 2.86 19.92
CA ASN A 128 20.03 3.74 21.09
C ASN A 128 18.85 4.73 21.08
N ASP A 129 18.17 4.88 19.95
CA ASP A 129 16.97 5.72 19.79
C ASP A 129 15.69 5.00 20.23
N CYS A 130 15.77 3.71 20.57
CA CYS A 130 14.67 2.97 21.17
C CYS A 130 14.41 3.42 22.61
N TYR A 131 13.31 4.14 22.83
CA TYR A 131 12.75 4.32 24.16
C TYR A 131 11.75 3.19 24.44
N ILE A 132 12.15 2.24 25.29
CA ILE A 132 11.35 1.04 25.58
C ILE A 132 10.38 1.34 26.72
N ASP A 133 9.08 1.09 26.51
CA ASP A 133 8.09 0.96 27.57
C ASP A 133 7.40 -0.40 27.45
N ALA A 134 7.38 -1.15 28.56
CA ALA A 134 6.62 -2.38 28.71
C ALA A 134 6.63 -3.35 27.51
N GLN A 135 7.77 -3.46 26.80
CA GLN A 135 8.07 -4.36 25.66
C GLN A 135 7.89 -3.78 24.25
N ASP A 136 7.36 -2.56 24.12
CA ASP A 136 7.23 -1.83 22.86
C ASP A 136 8.27 -0.70 22.74
N CYS A 137 8.68 -0.40 21.52
CA CYS A 137 9.53 0.73 21.19
C CYS A 137 8.67 1.96 20.90
N LEU A 138 8.77 2.97 21.76
CA LEU A 138 8.11 4.26 21.58
C LEU A 138 8.88 5.21 20.65
N GLY A 139 10.15 4.89 20.34
CA GLY A 139 10.98 5.65 19.39
C GLY A 139 10.73 5.30 17.93
N HIS A 140 10.23 4.09 17.68
CA HIS A 140 9.90 3.58 16.34
C HIS A 140 8.43 3.20 16.35
N LEU A 141 7.56 4.18 16.06
CA LEU A 141 6.13 3.96 16.09
C LEU A 141 5.68 3.15 14.87
N THR A 142 4.63 2.37 15.07
CA THR A 142 3.84 1.78 13.98
C THR A 142 3.11 2.87 13.20
N CYS A 143 2.66 2.53 12.00
CA CYS A 143 1.87 3.42 11.16
C CYS A 143 0.80 2.63 10.43
N ASP A 144 -0.16 3.32 9.84
CA ASP A 144 -1.08 2.67 8.91
C ASP A 144 -0.33 2.39 7.61
N MET A 145 -0.56 1.20 7.06
CA MET A 145 0.17 0.69 5.91
C MET A 145 -0.79 0.16 4.86
N LEU A 146 -0.42 0.29 3.60
CA LEU A 146 -1.19 -0.27 2.50
C LEU A 146 -0.64 -1.64 2.09
N GLN A 147 -1.49 -2.67 2.12
CA GLN A 147 -1.18 -4.00 1.60
C GLN A 147 -1.81 -4.20 0.23
N ILE A 148 -0.99 -4.60 -0.75
CA ILE A 148 -1.46 -5.02 -2.07
C ILE A 148 -1.47 -6.54 -2.11
N PHE A 149 -2.65 -7.12 -2.30
CA PHE A 149 -2.89 -8.56 -2.27
C PHE A 149 -2.68 -9.19 -3.65
N SER A 150 -3.15 -8.54 -4.72
CA SER A 150 -2.99 -9.04 -6.09
C SER A 150 -3.22 -7.98 -7.15
N LEU A 151 -2.73 -8.25 -8.36
CA LEU A 151 -3.06 -7.55 -9.58
C LEU A 151 -3.68 -8.53 -10.58
N ASN A 152 -4.74 -8.12 -11.27
CA ASN A 152 -5.43 -8.94 -12.27
C ASN A 152 -5.68 -8.15 -13.55
N LEU A 153 -5.54 -8.81 -14.70
CA LEU A 153 -5.99 -8.23 -15.97
C LEU A 153 -7.51 -8.41 -16.08
N ALA A 154 -8.29 -7.47 -15.55
CA ALA A 154 -9.74 -7.59 -15.47
C ALA A 154 -10.41 -7.59 -16.85
N LYS A 155 -9.94 -6.71 -17.74
CA LYS A 155 -10.51 -6.55 -19.09
C LYS A 155 -9.43 -6.18 -20.08
N THR A 156 -9.60 -6.60 -21.32
CA THR A 156 -8.80 -6.13 -22.45
C THR A 156 -9.66 -6.03 -23.71
N THR A 157 -9.21 -5.23 -24.66
CA THR A 157 -9.78 -5.16 -26.01
C THR A 157 -9.37 -6.35 -26.88
N ILE A 158 -8.31 -7.08 -26.50
CA ILE A 158 -7.81 -8.26 -27.20
C ILE A 158 -8.69 -9.46 -26.85
N LYS A 159 -9.39 -10.00 -27.86
CA LYS A 159 -10.45 -11.01 -27.65
C LYS A 159 -9.95 -12.44 -27.50
N SER A 160 -8.70 -12.74 -27.85
CA SER A 160 -8.18 -14.10 -27.85
C SER A 160 -6.66 -14.14 -27.80
N GLY A 161 -6.12 -15.13 -27.09
CA GLY A 161 -4.70 -15.46 -27.08
C GLY A 161 -3.94 -14.92 -25.86
N PRO A 162 -2.67 -15.32 -25.71
CA PRO A 162 -1.78 -14.80 -24.68
C PRO A 162 -1.50 -13.31 -24.90
N ILE A 163 -1.57 -12.53 -23.83
CA ILE A 163 -1.35 -11.08 -23.83
C ILE A 163 0.00 -10.82 -23.18
N GLN A 164 0.88 -10.13 -23.89
CA GLN A 164 2.19 -9.73 -23.37
C GLN A 164 2.09 -8.33 -22.75
N LEU A 165 2.16 -8.26 -21.42
CA LEU A 165 2.13 -7.01 -20.66
C LEU A 165 3.53 -6.59 -20.22
N TYR A 166 3.79 -5.30 -20.27
CA TYR A 166 4.99 -4.69 -19.70
C TYR A 166 4.68 -3.28 -19.21
N GLY A 167 5.65 -2.64 -18.55
CA GLY A 167 5.50 -1.33 -17.94
C GLY A 167 5.60 -1.42 -16.42
N TYR A 168 5.01 -0.46 -15.72
CA TYR A 168 5.08 -0.43 -14.27
C TYR A 168 3.79 0.04 -13.61
N ILE A 169 3.64 -0.36 -12.35
CA ILE A 169 2.73 0.22 -11.36
C ILE A 169 3.58 0.44 -10.10
N ALA A 170 3.61 1.66 -9.59
CA ALA A 170 4.37 2.05 -8.42
C ALA A 170 3.50 2.84 -7.44
N ALA A 171 3.71 2.60 -6.15
CA ALA A 171 3.19 3.45 -5.10
C ALA A 171 4.18 4.58 -4.80
N ARG A 172 3.67 5.76 -4.49
CA ARG A 172 4.39 6.87 -3.85
C ARG A 172 3.67 7.19 -2.56
N ASP A 173 4.41 7.11 -1.46
CA ASP A 173 3.94 7.46 -0.13
C ASP A 173 4.77 8.61 0.46
N ASP A 174 4.39 9.05 1.65
CA ASP A 174 4.98 10.18 2.34
C ASP A 174 6.30 9.87 3.08
N VAL A 175 6.87 8.68 2.87
CA VAL A 175 8.18 8.32 3.45
C VAL A 175 9.31 9.00 2.69
N ASP A 176 9.29 8.91 1.35
CA ASP A 176 10.28 9.55 0.48
C ASP A 176 9.72 10.05 -0.86
N PHE A 177 8.42 9.86 -1.12
CA PHE A 177 7.73 10.26 -2.36
C PHE A 177 8.31 9.64 -3.65
N MET A 178 9.21 8.67 -3.53
CA MET A 178 9.87 8.01 -4.66
C MET A 178 9.02 6.85 -5.20
N LEU A 179 9.39 6.31 -6.37
CA LEU A 179 8.69 5.16 -6.93
C LEU A 179 8.99 3.91 -6.09
N ASN A 180 7.97 3.29 -5.53
CA ASN A 180 8.05 1.98 -4.90
C ASN A 180 7.30 0.97 -5.79
N TYR A 181 8.03 0.23 -6.62
CA TYR A 181 7.44 -0.58 -7.69
C TYR A 181 6.69 -1.81 -7.17
N VAL A 182 5.40 -1.88 -7.44
CA VAL A 182 4.55 -3.05 -7.18
C VAL A 182 4.67 -4.07 -8.31
N PHE A 183 4.77 -3.55 -9.53
CA PHE A 183 5.04 -4.28 -10.77
C PHE A 183 5.99 -3.44 -11.61
N ASN A 184 7.02 -4.07 -12.17
CA ASN A 184 7.94 -3.44 -13.10
C ASN A 184 8.54 -4.47 -14.05
N ARG A 185 8.21 -4.38 -15.34
CA ARG A 185 8.74 -5.25 -16.40
C ARG A 185 9.09 -4.42 -17.61
N SER A 186 10.26 -4.69 -18.18
CA SER A 186 10.68 -4.06 -19.43
C SER A 186 9.91 -4.63 -20.62
N ARG A 187 9.89 -3.90 -21.74
CA ARG A 187 9.30 -4.39 -22.99
C ARG A 187 9.94 -5.68 -23.50
N ASP A 188 11.24 -5.86 -23.24
CA ASP A 188 12.02 -7.00 -23.71
C ASP A 188 11.74 -8.28 -22.90
N ASP A 189 11.25 -8.12 -21.66
CA ASP A 189 10.86 -9.19 -20.75
C ASP A 189 9.41 -9.02 -20.26
N PRO A 190 8.41 -9.14 -21.16
CA PRO A 190 7.01 -8.97 -20.80
C PRO A 190 6.46 -10.19 -20.06
N ILE A 191 5.47 -9.98 -19.20
CA ILE A 191 4.69 -11.07 -18.61
C ILE A 191 3.59 -11.51 -19.57
N ILE A 192 3.39 -12.83 -19.69
CA ILE A 192 2.31 -13.41 -20.49
C ILE A 192 1.12 -13.73 -19.59
N VAL A 193 -0.03 -13.12 -19.87
CA VAL A 193 -1.27 -13.29 -19.10
C VAL A 193 -2.47 -13.53 -20.02
N GLN A 194 -3.59 -13.91 -19.43
CA GLN A 194 -4.89 -13.97 -20.10
C GLN A 194 -5.85 -12.98 -19.42
N GLN A 195 -6.94 -12.63 -20.09
CA GLN A 195 -8.00 -11.86 -19.43
C GLN A 195 -8.55 -12.67 -18.24
N GLY A 196 -8.73 -12.00 -17.11
CA GLY A 196 -9.19 -12.58 -15.86
C GLY A 196 -8.10 -13.30 -15.05
N SER A 197 -6.86 -13.37 -15.54
CA SER A 197 -5.77 -14.02 -14.80
C SER A 197 -4.99 -13.04 -13.92
N PHE A 198 -4.37 -13.60 -12.88
CA PHE A 198 -3.39 -12.91 -12.05
C PHE A 198 -2.19 -12.42 -12.85
N ILE A 199 -1.74 -11.23 -12.52
CA ILE A 199 -0.46 -10.65 -12.93
C ILE A 199 0.50 -10.89 -11.77
N GLU A 200 1.60 -11.59 -12.04
CA GLU A 200 2.62 -11.84 -11.02
C GLU A 200 3.25 -10.51 -10.58
N VAL A 201 3.02 -10.13 -9.32
CA VAL A 201 3.58 -8.91 -8.72
C VAL A 201 5.04 -9.14 -8.34
N THR A 202 5.91 -8.18 -8.66
CA THR A 202 7.27 -8.17 -8.09
C THR A 202 7.22 -7.90 -6.59
N GLY A 203 6.21 -7.13 -6.16
CA GLY A 203 6.04 -6.65 -4.80
C GLY A 203 6.86 -5.37 -4.58
N PRO A 204 6.41 -4.48 -3.68
CA PRO A 204 7.13 -3.25 -3.37
C PRO A 204 8.48 -3.56 -2.71
N LYS A 205 9.46 -2.68 -2.91
CA LYS A 205 10.81 -2.81 -2.33
C LYS A 205 10.77 -2.72 -0.80
N ARG A 206 9.88 -1.89 -0.27
CA ARG A 206 9.58 -1.69 1.16
C ARG A 206 8.08 -1.54 1.37
N GLY A 207 7.62 -1.58 2.62
CA GLY A 207 6.24 -1.32 2.98
C GLY A 207 5.78 0.06 2.52
N ILE A 208 4.49 0.16 2.21
CA ILE A 208 3.85 1.39 1.74
C ILE A 208 3.16 2.03 2.94
N GLN A 209 3.63 3.20 3.36
CA GLN A 209 3.02 3.96 4.45
C GLN A 209 1.75 4.64 3.95
N MET A 210 0.75 4.74 4.82
CA MET A 210 -0.53 5.40 4.53
C MET A 210 -0.94 6.36 5.65
N ASN A 211 0.01 7.17 6.14
CA ASN A 211 -0.33 8.30 7.04
C ASN A 211 -0.92 9.48 6.26
N CYS A 212 -0.64 9.55 4.96
CA CYS A 212 -1.21 10.46 3.98
C CYS A 212 -1.74 9.64 2.79
N SER A 213 -2.40 10.32 1.84
CA SER A 213 -2.81 9.67 0.59
C SER A 213 -1.61 9.02 -0.12
N VAL A 214 -1.84 7.81 -0.63
CA VAL A 214 -0.86 7.09 -1.46
C VAL A 214 -1.19 7.34 -2.92
N LEU A 215 -0.20 7.75 -3.72
CA LEU A 215 -0.36 7.90 -5.16
C LEU A 215 0.09 6.63 -5.86
N PHE A 216 -0.79 6.05 -6.66
CA PHE A 216 -0.43 4.97 -7.58
C PHE A 216 -0.16 5.55 -8.96
N GLU A 217 1.09 5.48 -9.38
CA GLU A 217 1.54 5.89 -10.71
C GLU A 217 1.78 4.67 -11.60
N PHE A 218 1.29 4.71 -12.83
CA PHE A 218 1.37 3.59 -13.76
C PHE A 218 1.50 4.02 -15.22
N ASP A 219 2.27 3.24 -15.98
CA ASP A 219 2.30 3.21 -17.45
C ASP A 219 2.45 1.74 -17.85
N MET A 220 1.32 1.11 -18.14
CA MET A 220 1.24 -0.30 -18.51
C MET A 220 0.81 -0.44 -19.97
N ARG A 221 1.44 -1.38 -20.67
CA ARG A 221 1.28 -1.54 -22.11
C ARG A 221 1.13 -2.99 -22.51
N ILE A 222 0.43 -3.19 -23.62
CA ILE A 222 0.34 -4.46 -24.30
C ILE A 222 1.30 -4.43 -25.48
N ARG A 223 2.27 -5.34 -25.48
CA ARG A 223 3.28 -5.45 -26.52
C ARG A 223 2.67 -5.93 -27.83
N ASN A 224 3.00 -5.23 -28.90
CA ASN A 224 2.79 -5.66 -30.29
C ASN A 224 4.10 -6.16 -30.90
N GLU A 225 3.99 -7.14 -31.81
CA GLU A 225 5.16 -7.87 -32.34
C GLU A 225 6.12 -7.02 -33.19
N LYS A 226 5.66 -5.88 -33.72
CA LYS A 226 6.40 -5.10 -34.74
C LYS A 226 7.33 -4.05 -34.14
N LYS A 227 6.79 -3.06 -33.43
CA LYS A 227 7.53 -1.90 -32.88
C LYS A 227 6.85 -1.38 -31.62
N GLY A 228 7.63 -0.79 -30.72
CA GLY A 228 7.11 -0.23 -29.46
C GLY A 228 6.13 0.94 -29.63
N GLU A 229 6.21 1.66 -30.74
CA GLU A 229 5.28 2.75 -31.08
C GLU A 229 3.86 2.25 -31.35
N ASP A 230 3.73 1.01 -31.82
CA ASP A 230 2.45 0.36 -32.10
C ASP A 230 1.85 -0.27 -30.84
N ASP A 231 2.57 -0.34 -29.72
CA ASP A 231 2.09 -0.99 -28.51
C ASP A 231 0.84 -0.28 -27.96
N LEU A 232 -0.10 -1.08 -27.47
CA LEU A 232 -1.36 -0.57 -26.94
C LEU A 232 -1.17 -0.11 -25.51
N GLN A 233 -1.76 1.04 -25.16
CA GLN A 233 -1.76 1.56 -23.81
C GLN A 233 -2.87 0.88 -23.01
N LEU A 234 -2.49 0.08 -22.00
CA LEU A 234 -3.45 -0.63 -21.15
C LEU A 234 -4.04 0.33 -20.11
N ILE A 235 -3.18 0.92 -19.28
CA ILE A 235 -3.50 1.97 -18.31
C ILE A 235 -2.34 2.97 -18.25
N ASP A 236 -2.63 4.24 -18.02
CA ASP A 236 -1.65 5.32 -17.92
C ASP A 236 -2.16 6.42 -17.00
N GLY A 237 -1.31 6.87 -16.07
CA GLY A 237 -1.59 8.01 -15.22
C GLY A 237 -1.25 7.81 -13.75
N ILE A 238 -1.89 8.64 -12.93
CA ILE A 238 -1.81 8.64 -11.46
C ILE A 238 -3.23 8.58 -10.90
N THR A 239 -3.46 7.72 -9.93
CA THR A 239 -4.65 7.73 -9.07
C THR A 239 -4.24 7.94 -7.62
N GLU A 240 -5.06 8.68 -6.88
CA GLU A 240 -4.84 8.94 -5.45
C GLU A 240 -5.72 8.01 -4.62
N LEU A 241 -5.11 7.33 -3.65
CA LEU A 241 -5.79 6.54 -2.66
C LEU A 241 -5.73 7.26 -1.31
N ASN A 242 -6.90 7.72 -0.83
CA ASN A 242 -7.02 8.38 0.46
C ASN A 242 -7.67 7.43 1.49
N GLU A 243 -7.08 7.38 2.69
CA GLU A 243 -7.47 6.50 3.80
C GLU A 243 -8.95 6.64 4.16
N MET A 244 -9.44 7.89 4.20
CA MET A 244 -10.80 8.23 4.65
C MET A 244 -11.91 7.55 3.85
N PHE A 245 -11.62 7.11 2.63
CA PHE A 245 -12.62 6.57 1.71
C PHE A 245 -12.42 5.07 1.44
N PHE A 246 -11.40 4.44 2.01
CA PHE A 246 -11.10 3.04 1.73
C PHE A 246 -11.67 2.10 2.82
N PRO A 247 -12.33 0.99 2.44
CA PRO A 247 -12.88 0.06 3.42
C PRO A 247 -11.79 -0.59 4.29
N CYS A 248 -12.11 -0.91 5.54
CA CYS A 248 -11.23 -1.62 6.47
C CYS A 248 -11.12 -3.14 6.18
N LYS A 249 -11.19 -3.50 4.90
CA LYS A 249 -11.22 -4.86 4.36
C LYS A 249 -10.53 -4.91 3.00
N GLN A 250 -10.19 -6.11 2.55
CA GLN A 250 -9.64 -6.33 1.22
C GLN A 250 -10.69 -5.92 0.18
N SER A 251 -10.32 -4.96 -0.66
CA SER A 251 -11.23 -4.38 -1.66
C SER A 251 -10.54 -4.34 -3.02
N ILE A 252 -11.36 -4.33 -4.07
CA ILE A 252 -10.86 -4.26 -5.44
C ILE A 252 -10.98 -2.82 -5.92
N LEU A 253 -9.83 -2.23 -6.28
CA LEU A 253 -9.73 -0.97 -7.00
C LEU A 253 -9.54 -1.26 -8.50
N ARG A 254 -10.52 -0.89 -9.33
CA ARG A 254 -10.46 -1.04 -10.78
C ARG A 254 -9.90 0.21 -11.43
N ILE A 255 -8.78 0.06 -12.13
CA ILE A 255 -8.14 1.09 -12.94
C ILE A 255 -8.52 0.83 -14.40
N ASN A 256 -9.36 1.70 -14.96
CA ASN A 256 -9.71 1.64 -16.37
C ASN A 256 -8.66 2.39 -17.20
N GLY A 257 -8.34 1.84 -18.37
CA GLY A 257 -7.59 2.57 -19.39
C GLY A 257 -8.11 2.25 -20.78
N ASP A 258 -7.40 2.76 -21.79
CA ASP A 258 -7.90 2.79 -23.16
C ASP A 258 -8.13 1.39 -23.74
N CYS A 259 -7.20 0.47 -23.47
CA CYS A 259 -7.23 -0.87 -24.07
C CYS A 259 -7.63 -1.97 -23.08
N GLY A 260 -8.03 -1.63 -21.85
CA GLY A 260 -8.43 -2.61 -20.85
C GLY A 260 -8.60 -2.04 -19.44
N ALA A 261 -8.57 -2.93 -18.45
CA ALA A 261 -8.62 -2.55 -17.04
C ALA A 261 -7.76 -3.51 -16.22
N ILE A 262 -7.13 -2.97 -15.18
CA ILE A 262 -6.45 -3.73 -14.15
C ILE A 262 -7.24 -3.61 -12.85
N ASP A 263 -7.46 -4.75 -12.20
CA ASP A 263 -7.98 -4.80 -10.84
C ASP A 263 -6.81 -4.94 -9.88
N MET A 264 -6.70 -4.01 -8.94
CA MET A 264 -5.78 -4.06 -7.82
C MET A 264 -6.56 -4.44 -6.56
N SER A 265 -6.26 -5.61 -6.00
CA SER A 265 -6.80 -5.99 -4.69
C SER A 265 -5.88 -5.46 -3.61
N LEU A 266 -6.40 -4.63 -2.71
CA LEU A 266 -5.63 -3.95 -1.68
C LEU A 266 -6.45 -3.72 -0.41
N GLY A 267 -5.79 -3.37 0.69
CA GLY A 267 -6.45 -3.06 1.96
C GLY A 267 -5.52 -2.38 2.95
N ILE A 268 -6.11 -1.62 3.88
CA ILE A 268 -5.38 -0.87 4.90
C ILE A 268 -5.09 -1.78 6.09
N VAL A 269 -3.83 -1.83 6.49
CA VAL A 269 -3.32 -2.49 7.68
C VAL A 269 -3.08 -1.43 8.74
N TYR A 270 -4.00 -1.34 9.70
CA TYR A 270 -3.84 -0.42 10.82
C TYR A 270 -2.76 -0.88 11.78
N ASN A 271 -2.07 0.08 12.40
CA ASN A 271 -1.03 -0.20 13.41
C ASN A 271 0.01 -1.22 12.88
N GLY A 272 0.44 -1.01 11.63
CA GLY A 272 1.23 -1.93 10.84
C GLY A 272 2.72 -1.95 11.20
N VAL A 273 3.31 -3.13 11.02
CA VAL A 273 4.74 -3.36 10.89
C VAL A 273 5.03 -4.05 9.55
N GLU A 274 6.19 -3.76 8.97
CA GLU A 274 6.69 -4.41 7.78
C GLU A 274 7.24 -5.80 8.13
N ALA A 275 6.73 -6.84 7.46
CA ALA A 275 7.29 -8.19 7.44
C ALA A 275 8.08 -8.38 6.15
N THR A 276 9.38 -8.61 6.29
CA THR A 276 10.22 -9.10 5.19
C THR A 276 10.35 -10.62 5.31
N VAL A 277 9.73 -11.33 4.37
CA VAL A 277 9.74 -12.81 4.29
C VAL A 277 10.81 -13.25 3.29
N GLU A 278 11.75 -14.06 3.77
CA GLU A 278 12.82 -14.66 2.98
C GLU A 278 12.65 -16.19 3.01
N VAL A 279 12.59 -16.82 1.85
CA VAL A 279 12.43 -18.28 1.72
C VAL A 279 13.62 -18.85 0.96
N ALA A 280 14.25 -19.87 1.52
CA ALA A 280 15.32 -20.61 0.86
C ALA A 280 15.00 -22.11 0.84
N ILE A 281 15.23 -22.72 -0.32
CA ILE A 281 15.10 -24.16 -0.55
C ILE A 281 16.49 -24.76 -0.68
N SER A 282 16.72 -25.83 0.07
CA SER A 282 17.99 -26.55 0.15
C SER A 282 17.76 -28.06 0.18
N GLU A 283 18.83 -28.84 0.02
CA GLU A 283 18.78 -30.32 0.11
C GLU A 283 17.70 -30.95 -0.80
N LEU A 284 17.60 -30.47 -2.04
CA LEU A 284 16.60 -30.94 -2.99
C LEU A 284 16.84 -32.40 -3.41
N VAL A 285 15.84 -33.26 -3.22
CA VAL A 285 15.84 -34.67 -3.64
C VAL A 285 15.25 -34.83 -5.04
N SER A 286 14.17 -34.11 -5.34
CA SER A 286 13.53 -34.12 -6.66
C SER A 286 12.71 -32.86 -6.89
N ALA A 287 12.51 -32.48 -8.15
CA ALA A 287 11.69 -31.32 -8.50
C ALA A 287 10.23 -31.46 -8.02
N PHE A 288 9.63 -30.33 -7.62
CA PHE A 288 8.26 -30.23 -7.14
C PHE A 288 7.66 -28.85 -7.44
N ASP A 289 6.34 -28.75 -7.46
CA ASP A 289 5.62 -27.49 -7.56
C ASP A 289 5.37 -26.94 -6.16
N LEU A 290 5.74 -25.66 -5.96
CA LEU A 290 5.59 -24.96 -4.69
C LEU A 290 4.58 -23.82 -4.86
N SER A 291 3.60 -23.79 -3.96
CA SER A 291 2.69 -22.66 -3.79
C SER A 291 2.85 -22.11 -2.37
N LEU A 292 3.21 -20.83 -2.25
CA LEU A 292 3.32 -20.08 -1.00
C LEU A 292 2.25 -19.00 -0.95
N SER A 293 1.32 -19.11 -0.02
CA SER A 293 0.28 -18.11 0.24
C SER A 293 0.39 -17.54 1.66
N CYS A 294 -0.12 -16.33 1.83
CA CYS A 294 -0.17 -15.64 3.11
C CYS A 294 -1.62 -15.34 3.50
N ASP A 295 -1.95 -15.62 4.75
CA ASP A 295 -3.21 -15.24 5.40
C ASP A 295 -2.89 -14.21 6.50
N LEU A 296 -3.48 -13.02 6.38
CA LEU A 296 -3.35 -11.91 7.32
C LEU A 296 -4.64 -11.71 8.10
N CYS A 297 -4.52 -11.34 9.37
CA CYS A 297 -5.62 -10.78 10.13
C CYS A 297 -5.75 -9.29 9.79
N MET A 298 -6.86 -8.90 9.16
CA MET A 298 -7.24 -7.50 8.94
C MET A 298 -8.36 -7.13 9.94
N LEU A 299 -8.78 -5.86 9.95
CA LEU A 299 -9.78 -5.38 10.90
C LEU A 299 -11.14 -6.08 10.75
N GLU A 300 -11.67 -6.16 9.53
CA GLU A 300 -13.00 -6.73 9.28
C GLU A 300 -12.98 -8.17 8.74
N GLU A 301 -11.86 -8.62 8.16
CA GLU A 301 -11.76 -9.95 7.55
C GLU A 301 -10.33 -10.51 7.54
N ARG A 302 -10.14 -11.68 6.93
CA ARG A 302 -8.79 -12.20 6.65
C ARG A 302 -8.40 -11.88 5.22
N GLY A 303 -7.33 -11.12 5.05
CA GLY A 303 -6.71 -10.92 3.75
C GLY A 303 -5.95 -12.18 3.35
N LYS A 304 -6.25 -12.75 2.18
CA LYS A 304 -5.54 -13.94 1.67
C LYS A 304 -4.97 -13.67 0.30
N PHE A 305 -3.72 -14.09 0.08
CA PHE A 305 -3.07 -13.86 -1.20
C PHE A 305 -1.91 -14.82 -1.47
N GLN A 306 -1.62 -14.98 -2.75
CA GLN A 306 -0.53 -15.82 -3.24
C GLN A 306 0.75 -15.00 -3.35
N LEU A 307 1.81 -15.43 -2.66
CA LEU A 307 3.13 -14.81 -2.75
C LEU A 307 3.95 -15.40 -3.89
N PHE A 308 3.90 -16.73 -4.06
CA PHE A 308 4.67 -17.45 -5.06
C PHE A 308 3.95 -18.71 -5.54
N CYS A 309 4.02 -19.00 -6.84
CA CYS A 309 3.58 -20.26 -7.43
C CYS A 309 4.53 -20.63 -8.55
N GLY A 310 5.20 -21.78 -8.44
CA GLY A 310 6.15 -22.21 -9.47
C GLY A 310 6.82 -23.54 -9.19
N THR A 311 7.53 -24.06 -10.18
CA THR A 311 8.29 -25.32 -10.07
C THR A 311 9.67 -25.06 -9.51
N ILE A 312 10.04 -25.82 -8.47
CA ILE A 312 11.38 -25.83 -7.88
C ILE A 312 12.15 -27.02 -8.45
N GLY A 313 13.13 -26.73 -9.31
CA GLY A 313 13.99 -27.74 -9.95
C GLY A 313 15.38 -27.87 -9.35
N GLU A 314 15.81 -26.87 -8.58
CA GLU A 314 17.14 -26.81 -7.97
C GLU A 314 17.08 -26.03 -6.63
N PRO A 315 18.06 -26.22 -5.72
CA PRO A 315 18.18 -25.39 -4.52
C PRO A 315 18.28 -23.91 -4.87
N CYS A 316 17.44 -23.07 -4.29
CA CYS A 316 17.37 -21.65 -4.61
C CYS A 316 16.83 -20.82 -3.45
N GLY A 317 17.12 -19.52 -3.46
CA GLY A 317 16.39 -18.53 -2.67
C GLY A 317 15.25 -17.94 -3.51
N LEU A 318 14.06 -17.85 -2.94
CA LEU A 318 12.99 -17.06 -3.55
C LEU A 318 13.28 -15.57 -3.36
N ARG A 319 12.60 -14.72 -4.15
CA ARG A 319 12.61 -13.28 -3.90
C ARG A 319 12.08 -12.99 -2.50
N ARG A 320 12.51 -11.86 -1.92
CA ARG A 320 11.93 -11.39 -0.66
C ARG A 320 10.51 -10.91 -0.91
N PHE A 321 9.64 -11.09 0.07
CA PHE A 321 8.29 -10.54 0.06
C PHE A 321 8.14 -9.54 1.18
N VAL A 322 7.66 -8.35 0.86
CA VAL A 322 7.37 -7.30 1.83
C VAL A 322 5.86 -7.25 2.07
N ILE A 323 5.44 -7.40 3.32
CA ILE A 323 4.05 -7.57 3.72
C ILE A 323 3.76 -6.66 4.90
N ALA A 324 2.69 -5.88 4.85
CA ALA A 324 2.19 -5.12 5.99
C ALA A 324 1.37 -6.03 6.92
N VAL A 325 1.66 -6.00 8.22
CA VAL A 325 0.96 -6.82 9.22
C VAL A 325 0.67 -5.98 10.46
N THR A 326 -0.56 -6.05 10.98
CA THR A 326 -0.91 -5.36 12.23
C THR A 326 -0.07 -5.90 13.39
N LEU A 327 0.55 -5.00 14.16
CA LEU A 327 1.35 -5.36 15.33
C LEU A 327 0.55 -6.23 16.32
N ASN A 328 1.23 -7.18 16.98
CA ASN A 328 0.65 -8.12 17.94
C ASN A 328 -0.44 -9.04 17.36
N THR A 329 -0.52 -9.16 16.02
CA THR A 329 -1.32 -10.18 15.33
C THR A 329 -0.43 -11.28 14.78
N VAL A 330 -1.05 -12.32 14.20
CA VAL A 330 -0.33 -13.47 13.64
C VAL A 330 -0.47 -13.47 12.13
N MET A 331 0.67 -13.50 11.44
CA MET A 331 0.76 -13.79 10.02
C MET A 331 0.91 -15.30 9.83
N HIS A 332 0.11 -15.87 8.93
CA HIS A 332 0.17 -17.29 8.59
C HIS A 332 0.70 -17.49 7.18
N LEU A 333 1.81 -18.20 7.05
CA LEU A 333 2.39 -18.61 5.77
C LEU A 333 2.03 -20.07 5.51
N LYS A 334 1.35 -20.33 4.40
CA LYS A 334 0.96 -21.66 3.97
C LYS A 334 1.79 -22.10 2.77
N PHE A 335 2.49 -23.20 2.93
CA PHE A 335 3.32 -23.84 1.90
C PHE A 335 2.58 -25.09 1.42
N LYS A 336 2.28 -25.16 0.12
CA LYS A 336 1.78 -26.37 -0.53
C LYS A 336 2.88 -26.92 -1.44
N VAL A 337 3.27 -28.16 -1.17
CA VAL A 337 4.29 -28.89 -1.92
C VAL A 337 3.59 -29.99 -2.69
N ASP A 338 3.62 -29.89 -4.02
CA ASP A 338 3.00 -30.86 -4.93
C ASP A 338 4.08 -31.55 -5.77
N LYS A 339 4.07 -32.87 -5.77
CA LYS A 339 4.88 -33.69 -6.66
C LYS A 339 3.95 -34.55 -7.48
N LYS A 340 4.11 -34.48 -8.81
CA LYS A 340 3.34 -35.30 -9.76
C LYS A 340 3.32 -36.77 -9.34
N GLY A 341 2.12 -37.30 -9.12
CA GLY A 341 1.89 -38.69 -8.71
C GLY A 341 1.98 -38.95 -7.21
N SER A 342 2.10 -37.92 -6.37
CA SER A 342 2.05 -37.98 -4.90
C SER A 342 0.89 -37.15 -4.36
N ASN A 343 0.58 -37.33 -3.08
CA ASN A 343 -0.34 -36.44 -2.37
C ASN A 343 0.31 -35.07 -2.13
N VAL A 344 -0.50 -34.01 -2.26
CA VAL A 344 -0.10 -32.64 -1.90
C VAL A 344 0.10 -32.55 -0.39
N VAL A 345 1.26 -32.04 0.02
CA VAL A 345 1.58 -31.80 1.43
C VAL A 345 1.44 -30.32 1.73
N GLU A 346 0.71 -29.99 2.80
CA GLU A 346 0.53 -28.61 3.25
C GLU A 346 1.24 -28.38 4.60
N HIS A 347 2.01 -27.31 4.70
CA HIS A 347 2.64 -26.85 5.92
C HIS A 347 2.18 -25.43 6.25
N LEU A 348 1.84 -25.19 7.51
CA LEU A 348 1.41 -23.89 8.01
C LEU A 348 2.43 -23.39 9.04
N CYS A 349 3.02 -22.23 8.77
CA CYS A 349 3.91 -21.52 9.69
C CYS A 349 3.22 -20.25 10.19
N SER A 350 3.26 -20.01 11.49
CA SER A 350 2.64 -18.85 12.12
C SER A 350 3.70 -17.97 12.75
N PHE A 351 3.67 -16.67 12.45
CA PHE A 351 4.61 -15.69 12.96
C PHE A 351 3.86 -14.55 13.64
N GLU A 352 4.17 -14.31 14.90
CA GLU A 352 3.63 -13.17 15.65
C GLU A 352 4.37 -11.90 15.22
N ALA A 353 3.61 -10.89 14.81
CA ALA A 353 4.12 -9.60 14.38
C ALA A 353 4.59 -8.80 15.60
N LYS A 354 5.85 -8.35 15.57
CA LYS A 354 6.51 -7.63 16.67
C LYS A 354 7.40 -6.53 16.12
N GLN A 355 7.71 -5.53 16.93
CA GLN A 355 8.79 -4.59 16.61
C GLN A 355 10.16 -5.24 16.82
N HIS A 356 11.14 -4.82 16.01
CA HIS A 356 12.55 -5.18 16.16
C HIS A 356 12.81 -6.69 16.30
N ALA A 357 12.09 -7.51 15.55
CA ALA A 357 12.09 -8.96 15.75
C ALA A 357 12.49 -9.72 14.47
N CYS A 358 13.05 -10.90 14.68
CA CYS A 358 13.34 -11.84 13.61
C CYS A 358 12.99 -13.25 14.10
N ALA A 359 12.30 -14.01 13.26
CA ALA A 359 11.96 -15.39 13.52
C ALA A 359 12.29 -16.24 12.30
N SER A 360 12.60 -17.51 12.52
CA SER A 360 12.87 -18.45 11.43
C SER A 360 12.27 -19.80 11.74
N HIS A 361 11.82 -20.49 10.69
CA HIS A 361 11.25 -21.82 10.78
C HIS A 361 11.82 -22.70 9.66
N GLN A 362 12.07 -23.97 9.96
CA GLN A 362 12.49 -24.95 8.98
C GLN A 362 11.39 -25.98 8.78
N ILE A 363 11.02 -26.19 7.52
CA ILE A 363 10.08 -27.19 7.07
C ILE A 363 10.91 -28.28 6.40
N LYS A 364 10.94 -29.46 7.01
CA LYS A 364 11.56 -30.64 6.43
C LYS A 364 10.51 -31.42 5.68
N CYS A 365 10.57 -31.38 4.36
CA CYS A 365 9.74 -32.21 3.49
C CYS A 365 10.58 -33.40 3.00
N GLU A 366 9.93 -34.47 2.54
CA GLU A 366 10.64 -35.59 1.91
C GLU A 366 11.42 -35.19 0.64
N LEU A 367 11.04 -34.05 0.04
CA LEU A 367 11.56 -33.58 -1.25
C LEU A 367 12.66 -32.52 -1.11
N ALA A 368 12.66 -31.74 -0.03
CA ALA A 368 13.60 -30.65 0.23
C ALA A 368 13.47 -30.12 1.66
N ASN A 369 14.48 -29.36 2.07
CA ASN A 369 14.41 -28.50 3.25
C ASN A 369 14.07 -27.06 2.84
N ILE A 370 12.95 -26.56 3.33
CA ILE A 370 12.51 -25.18 3.12
C ILE A 370 12.74 -24.40 4.42
N SER A 371 13.59 -23.38 4.39
CA SER A 371 13.74 -22.44 5.50
C SER A 371 13.02 -21.15 5.17
N VAL A 372 12.22 -20.67 6.13
CA VAL A 372 11.57 -19.37 6.06
C VAL A 372 12.08 -18.50 7.20
N LYS A 373 12.45 -17.27 6.88
CA LYS A 373 12.84 -16.23 7.83
C LYS A 373 11.91 -15.05 7.66
N VAL A 374 11.37 -14.55 8.76
CA VAL A 374 10.53 -13.36 8.81
C VAL A 374 11.23 -12.34 9.68
N THR A 375 11.48 -11.17 9.11
CA THR A 375 12.13 -10.04 9.77
C THR A 375 11.12 -8.90 9.87
N TRP A 376 10.96 -8.33 11.05
CA TRP A 376 9.99 -7.29 11.34
C TRP A 376 10.67 -5.93 11.53
N SER A 377 10.07 -4.87 10.99
CA SER A 377 10.51 -3.48 11.18
C SER A 377 9.34 -2.51 11.07
N THR A 378 9.48 -1.33 11.67
CA THR A 378 8.67 -0.17 11.30
C THR A 378 9.24 0.50 10.05
N LEU A 379 8.48 1.44 9.47
CA LEU A 379 8.90 2.28 8.34
C LEU A 379 9.62 3.56 8.79
#